data_AF-A0AAD8F5Y2-F1
#
_entry.id   AF-A0AAD8F5Y2-F1
#
_cell.length_a   1.000
_cell.length_b   1.000
_cell.length_c   1.000
_cell.angle_alpha   90.00
_cell.angle_beta   90.00
_cell.angle_gamma   90.00
#
_symmetry.space_group_name_H-M   'P 1'
#
loop_
_entity.id
_entity.type
_entity.pdbx_description
1 polymer ?
#
loop_
_entity_poly.entity_id
_entity_poly.type
_entity_poly.pdbx_seq_one_letter_code
_entity_poly.pdbx_strand_id
1 'polypeptide(L)'
;MEKLDVLEEIWISLKWNGLYQKTRFVVLLLPVVALVVQNYSVVFIGKSVGHRCRQLRSLNVTIDGQVIDIVSNYSSVHLNVSYKECTIDVLNSTAVVYSTHCIGGYSYMEDDVSTFVPEWDLVCERRYLSDASQTIYVVGQMVGVLLTRFADTHGRRFMYLVSSLLSCFASISSGFATNYEIYLAANFITGIFVLNSYQLAGIMVLEMMPKSRRALPEQVQSVLWSASLLLLCFLAFITRHLSWRYVQVILSLTTLYVVFQPCCVKS
;
A
#
# COMPACT_ATOMS: atom_id res chain seq x y z
N MET A 1 30.25 30.52 9.38
CA MET A 1 29.93 30.42 10.82
C MET A 1 29.06 31.61 11.21
N GLU A 2 29.52 32.82 10.94
CA GLU A 2 28.82 34.10 11.15
C GLU A 2 27.34 34.16 10.70
N LYS A 3 26.99 33.67 9.48
CA LYS A 3 25.58 33.64 9.02
C LYS A 3 24.65 32.72 9.84
N LEU A 4 25.18 31.67 10.44
CA LEU A 4 24.38 30.73 11.24
C LEU A 4 24.08 31.29 12.63
N ASP A 5 24.97 32.12 13.16
CA ASP A 5 24.82 32.73 14.49
C ASP A 5 23.84 33.91 14.46
N VAL A 6 23.89 34.73 13.39
CA VAL A 6 22.89 35.78 13.14
C VAL A 6 21.47 35.20 13.00
N LEU A 7 21.33 34.04 12.33
CA LEU A 7 20.03 33.39 12.18
C LEU A 7 19.48 32.91 13.54
N GLU A 8 20.37 32.41 14.40
CA GLU A 8 20.03 31.89 15.72
C GLU A 8 19.55 33.01 16.66
N GLU A 9 20.18 34.19 16.62
CA GLU A 9 19.72 35.39 17.33
C GLU A 9 18.35 35.89 16.85
N ILE A 10 18.08 35.84 15.55
CA ILE A 10 16.77 36.20 14.97
C ILE A 10 15.69 35.21 15.45
N TRP A 11 15.99 33.91 15.50
CA TRP A 11 15.04 32.89 15.98
C TRP A 11 14.73 33.03 17.47
N ILE A 12 15.73 33.38 18.28
CA ILE A 12 15.56 33.61 19.72
C ILE A 12 14.72 34.88 19.96
N SER A 13 14.99 35.96 19.22
CA SER A 13 14.27 37.24 19.35
C SER A 13 12.81 37.17 18.86
N LEU A 14 12.52 36.41 17.80
CA LEU A 14 11.17 36.30 17.24
C LEU A 14 10.21 35.41 18.03
N LYS A 15 10.68 34.68 19.07
CA LYS A 15 9.95 33.61 19.77
C LYS A 15 9.33 32.62 18.77
N TRP A 16 9.96 31.46 18.59
CA TRP A 16 9.54 30.34 17.73
C TRP A 16 8.07 29.81 17.90
N ASN A 17 7.32 30.35 18.85
CA ASN A 17 5.98 29.92 19.27
C ASN A 17 4.82 30.73 18.67
N GLY A 18 5.07 31.54 17.64
CA GLY A 18 4.02 32.29 16.96
C GLY A 18 2.93 31.38 16.37
N LEU A 19 1.67 31.86 16.32
CA LEU A 19 0.54 31.10 15.77
C LEU A 19 0.81 30.59 14.36
N TYR A 20 1.37 31.44 13.49
CA TYR A 20 1.73 31.06 12.11
C TYR A 20 2.79 29.95 12.05
N GLN A 21 3.83 30.02 12.88
CA GLN A 21 4.87 28.99 12.96
C GLN A 21 4.30 27.66 13.47
N LYS A 22 3.42 27.70 14.46
CA LYS A 22 2.72 26.51 14.98
C LYS A 22 1.80 25.89 13.92
N THR A 23 1.00 26.69 13.22
CA THR A 23 0.13 26.19 12.14
C THR A 23 0.96 25.53 11.03
N ARG A 24 2.05 26.17 10.60
CA ARG A 24 2.93 25.61 9.56
C ARG A 24 3.65 24.34 10.02
N PHE A 25 4.07 24.29 11.29
CA PHE A 25 4.63 23.09 11.90
C PHE A 25 3.62 21.92 11.86
N VAL A 26 2.37 22.14 12.27
CA VAL A 26 1.31 21.11 12.24
C VAL A 26 1.04 20.62 10.82
N VAL A 27 0.92 21.52 9.84
CA VAL A 27 0.67 21.14 8.44
C VAL A 27 1.80 20.30 7.85
N LEU A 28 3.06 20.61 8.20
CA LEU A 28 4.23 19.86 7.75
C LEU A 28 4.41 18.51 8.46
N LEU A 29 3.63 18.22 9.50
CA LEU A 29 3.61 16.90 10.15
C LEU A 29 2.55 15.96 9.54
N LEU A 30 1.55 16.47 8.82
CA LEU A 30 0.52 15.66 8.17
C LEU A 30 1.05 14.64 7.14
N PRO A 31 2.14 14.91 6.38
CA PRO A 31 2.75 13.91 5.51
C PRO A 31 3.20 12.63 6.22
N VAL A 32 3.51 12.69 7.53
CA VAL A 32 3.86 11.49 8.32
C VAL A 32 2.70 10.51 8.35
N VAL A 33 1.48 11.01 8.60
CA VAL A 33 0.28 10.19 8.69
C VAL A 33 0.01 9.50 7.36
N ALA A 34 0.06 10.24 6.25
CA ALA A 34 -0.15 9.65 4.93
C ALA A 34 0.93 8.65 4.54
N LEU A 35 2.21 8.94 4.84
CA LEU A 35 3.28 8.00 4.56
C LEU A 35 3.05 6.67 5.28
N VAL A 36 2.75 6.71 6.59
CA VAL A 36 2.50 5.51 7.39
C VAL A 36 1.29 4.75 6.86
N VAL A 37 0.17 5.45 6.65
CA VAL A 37 -1.06 4.84 6.17
C VAL A 37 -0.86 4.14 4.83
N GLN A 38 -0.17 4.77 3.88
CA GLN A 38 0.08 4.17 2.56
C GLN A 38 1.14 3.07 2.58
N ASN A 39 2.17 3.20 3.41
CA ASN A 39 3.25 2.22 3.48
C ASN A 39 2.78 0.88 4.08
N TYR A 40 1.79 0.91 4.96
CA TYR A 40 1.31 -0.27 5.66
C TYR A 40 -0.11 -0.69 5.25
N SER A 41 -0.77 0.02 4.33
CA SER A 41 -2.12 -0.33 3.84
C SER A 41 -2.16 -1.73 3.25
N VAL A 42 -1.13 -2.13 2.50
CA VAL A 42 -1.02 -3.44 1.83
C VAL A 42 -1.19 -4.61 2.79
N VAL A 43 -0.78 -4.45 4.05
CA VAL A 43 -0.84 -5.53 5.06
C VAL A 43 -2.30 -5.94 5.30
N PHE A 44 -3.22 -4.99 5.18
CA PHE A 44 -4.65 -5.23 5.37
C PHE A 44 -5.34 -5.62 4.08
N ILE A 45 -5.03 -4.95 2.96
CA ILE A 45 -5.71 -5.19 1.68
C ILE A 45 -5.14 -6.37 0.87
N GLY A 46 -3.93 -6.83 1.20
CA GLY A 46 -3.21 -7.93 0.52
C GLY A 46 -3.06 -9.20 1.33
N LYS A 47 -3.82 -9.33 2.43
CA LYS A 47 -3.81 -10.52 3.29
C LYS A 47 -4.17 -11.77 2.48
N SER A 48 -3.45 -12.87 2.72
CA SER A 48 -3.77 -14.16 2.12
C SER A 48 -5.12 -14.68 2.60
N VAL A 49 -5.91 -15.17 1.66
CA VAL A 49 -7.28 -15.66 1.88
C VAL A 49 -7.35 -17.18 1.77
N GLY A 50 -8.25 -17.78 2.55
CA GLY A 50 -8.57 -19.20 2.43
C GLY A 50 -9.21 -19.48 1.06
N HIS A 51 -8.61 -20.39 0.30
CA HIS A 51 -9.04 -20.70 -1.07
C HIS A 51 -8.96 -22.19 -1.36
N ARG A 52 -9.79 -22.64 -2.32
CA ARG A 52 -9.74 -24.00 -2.89
C ARG A 52 -9.93 -23.92 -4.40
N CYS A 53 -9.49 -24.93 -5.14
CA CYS A 53 -9.82 -25.02 -6.56
C CYS A 53 -11.34 -25.01 -6.75
N ARG A 54 -11.81 -24.25 -7.74
CA ARG A 54 -13.24 -24.20 -8.08
C ARG A 54 -13.71 -25.58 -8.54
N GLN A 55 -14.88 -25.99 -8.07
CA GLN A 55 -15.50 -27.23 -8.54
C GLN A 55 -15.80 -27.14 -10.04
N LEU A 56 -15.30 -28.13 -10.78
CA LEU A 56 -15.47 -28.23 -12.23
C LEU A 56 -16.79 -28.94 -12.55
N ARG A 57 -17.37 -28.64 -13.71
CA ARG A 57 -18.54 -29.36 -14.24
C ARG A 57 -18.16 -30.60 -15.06
N SER A 58 -16.97 -30.59 -15.64
CA SER A 58 -16.37 -31.70 -16.39
C SER A 58 -14.85 -31.66 -16.20
N LEU A 59 -14.24 -32.84 -16.06
CA LEU A 59 -12.79 -33.02 -15.96
C LEU A 59 -12.40 -34.26 -16.77
N ASN A 60 -11.88 -34.01 -17.97
CA ASN A 60 -11.42 -35.04 -18.89
C ASN A 60 -10.01 -35.48 -18.50
N VAL A 61 -9.85 -36.75 -18.13
CA VAL A 61 -8.55 -37.34 -17.81
C VAL A 61 -8.33 -38.58 -18.66
N THR A 62 -7.10 -38.74 -19.14
CA THR A 62 -6.67 -39.94 -19.86
C THR A 62 -6.18 -40.99 -18.87
N ILE A 63 -6.92 -42.08 -18.72
CA ILE A 63 -6.52 -43.27 -17.95
C ILE A 63 -6.48 -44.44 -18.92
N ASP A 64 -5.36 -45.17 -18.97
CA ASP A 64 -5.17 -46.33 -19.85
C ASP A 64 -5.50 -46.08 -21.35
N GLY A 65 -5.26 -44.86 -21.82
CA GLY A 65 -5.49 -44.46 -23.22
C GLY A 65 -6.93 -44.05 -23.55
N GLN A 66 -7.86 -44.07 -22.59
CA GLN A 66 -9.23 -43.56 -22.74
C GLN A 66 -9.42 -42.22 -22.02
N VAL A 67 -10.07 -41.26 -22.70
CA VAL A 67 -10.48 -39.99 -22.10
C VAL A 67 -11.82 -40.19 -21.38
N ILE A 68 -11.82 -40.05 -20.06
CA ILE A 68 -13.01 -40.19 -19.23
C ILE A 68 -13.28 -38.85 -18.54
N ASP A 69 -14.54 -38.42 -18.58
CA ASP A 69 -15.00 -37.31 -17.74
C ASP A 69 -15.37 -37.83 -16.35
N ILE A 70 -14.49 -37.55 -15.39
CA ILE A 70 -14.58 -38.11 -14.03
C ILE A 70 -15.71 -37.45 -13.23
N VAL A 71 -16.05 -36.19 -13.53
CA VAL A 71 -17.02 -35.42 -12.75
C VAL A 71 -18.46 -35.82 -13.12
N SER A 72 -18.73 -36.04 -14.40
CA SER A 72 -20.08 -36.39 -14.88
C SER A 72 -20.38 -37.89 -14.76
N ASN A 73 -19.36 -38.76 -14.74
CA ASN A 73 -19.52 -40.21 -14.74
C ASN A 73 -19.14 -40.86 -13.39
N TYR A 74 -19.53 -40.21 -12.28
CA TYR A 74 -19.16 -40.55 -10.90
C TYR A 74 -19.49 -42.00 -10.48
N SER A 75 -20.39 -42.69 -11.18
CA SER A 75 -20.96 -43.97 -10.78
C SER A 75 -20.25 -45.20 -11.36
N SER A 76 -19.46 -45.04 -12.43
CA SER A 76 -18.89 -46.16 -13.19
C SER A 76 -17.42 -46.45 -12.87
N VAL A 77 -16.74 -45.53 -12.20
CA VAL A 77 -15.33 -45.66 -11.80
C VAL A 77 -15.21 -45.27 -10.34
N HIS A 78 -14.60 -46.10 -9.48
CA HIS A 78 -14.38 -45.82 -8.05
C HIS A 78 -13.34 -44.70 -7.81
N LEU A 79 -13.49 -43.57 -8.50
CA LEU A 79 -12.62 -42.41 -8.43
C LEU A 79 -13.28 -41.30 -7.62
N ASN A 80 -12.49 -40.65 -6.77
CA ASN A 80 -12.93 -39.52 -5.97
C ASN A 80 -12.11 -38.29 -6.32
N VAL A 81 -12.77 -37.15 -6.56
CA VAL A 81 -12.09 -35.90 -6.90
C VAL A 81 -11.94 -35.04 -5.65
N SER A 82 -10.70 -34.70 -5.31
CA SER A 82 -10.37 -33.82 -4.19
C SER A 82 -9.89 -32.47 -4.69
N TYR A 83 -10.66 -31.42 -4.35
CA TYR A 83 -10.30 -30.04 -4.65
C TYR A 83 -9.51 -29.46 -3.47
N LYS A 84 -8.18 -29.38 -3.61
CA LYS A 84 -7.28 -28.78 -2.62
C LYS A 84 -7.10 -27.28 -2.88
N GLU A 85 -6.18 -26.64 -2.17
CA GLU A 85 -5.91 -25.20 -2.31
C GLU A 85 -5.36 -24.85 -3.71
N CYS A 86 -4.35 -25.62 -4.17
CA CYS A 86 -3.64 -25.35 -5.42
C CYS A 86 -3.68 -26.49 -6.45
N THR A 87 -4.22 -27.64 -6.10
CA THR A 87 -4.29 -28.81 -6.97
C THR A 87 -5.65 -29.48 -6.93
N ILE A 88 -6.00 -30.13 -8.04
CA ILE A 88 -7.13 -31.03 -8.18
C ILE A 88 -6.55 -32.44 -8.28
N ASP A 89 -6.84 -33.26 -7.29
CA ASP A 89 -6.33 -34.62 -7.22
C ASP A 89 -7.47 -35.61 -7.49
N VAL A 90 -7.22 -36.56 -8.39
CA VAL A 90 -8.09 -37.70 -8.66
C VAL A 90 -7.52 -38.90 -7.92
N LEU A 91 -8.34 -39.46 -7.03
CA LEU A 91 -7.98 -40.56 -6.15
C LEU A 91 -8.68 -41.83 -6.60
N ASN A 92 -7.95 -42.94 -6.68
CA ASN A 92 -8.53 -44.29 -6.68
C ASN A 92 -8.37 -44.88 -5.28
N SER A 93 -9.47 -45.03 -4.56
CA SER A 93 -9.49 -45.33 -3.12
C SER A 93 -8.72 -44.28 -2.31
N THR A 94 -7.40 -44.46 -2.14
CA THR A 94 -6.50 -43.53 -1.42
C THR A 94 -5.29 -43.09 -2.23
N ALA A 95 -5.02 -43.69 -3.40
CA ALA A 95 -3.88 -43.37 -4.23
C ALA A 95 -4.21 -42.25 -5.23
N VAL A 96 -3.33 -41.26 -5.36
CA VAL A 96 -3.47 -40.19 -6.38
C VAL A 96 -3.05 -40.75 -7.73
N VAL A 97 -3.99 -40.84 -8.66
CA VAL A 97 -3.76 -41.36 -10.02
C VAL A 97 -3.50 -40.22 -11.00
N TYR A 98 -4.10 -39.06 -10.76
CA TYR A 98 -3.92 -37.87 -11.58
C TYR A 98 -3.97 -36.63 -10.69
N SER A 99 -3.08 -35.67 -10.95
CA SER A 99 -3.04 -34.39 -10.26
C SER A 99 -2.79 -33.28 -11.27
N THR A 100 -3.53 -32.18 -11.16
CA THR A 100 -3.40 -31.01 -12.02
C THR A 100 -3.55 -29.73 -11.21
N HIS A 101 -3.03 -28.62 -11.72
CA HIS A 101 -3.30 -27.29 -11.20
C HIS A 101 -4.78 -26.91 -11.37
N CYS A 102 -5.25 -25.90 -10.62
CA CYS A 102 -6.63 -25.43 -10.68
C CYS A 102 -6.99 -24.80 -12.06
N ILE A 103 -7.41 -25.61 -13.02
CA ILE A 103 -7.78 -25.14 -14.38
C ILE A 103 -9.08 -24.33 -14.44
N GLY A 104 -9.97 -24.47 -13.45
CA GLY A 104 -11.26 -23.78 -13.36
C GLY A 104 -11.23 -22.47 -12.56
N GLY A 105 -10.05 -22.01 -12.17
CA GLY A 105 -9.88 -20.92 -11.21
C GLY A 105 -10.14 -21.37 -9.76
N TYR A 106 -10.37 -20.39 -8.89
CA TYR A 106 -10.46 -20.59 -7.45
C TYR A 106 -11.85 -20.27 -6.89
N SER A 107 -12.16 -20.88 -5.77
CA SER A 107 -13.30 -20.56 -4.90
C SER A 107 -12.74 -20.05 -3.58
N TYR A 108 -13.12 -18.83 -3.22
CA TYR A 108 -12.72 -18.17 -1.98
C TYR A 108 -13.83 -18.32 -0.94
N MET A 109 -13.47 -18.37 0.35
CA MET A 109 -14.45 -18.38 1.44
C MET A 109 -15.11 -16.99 1.58
N GLU A 110 -16.40 -16.94 1.93
CA GLU A 110 -17.23 -15.70 1.87
C GLU A 110 -16.70 -14.56 2.75
N ASP A 111 -16.03 -14.85 3.86
CA ASP A 111 -15.48 -13.83 4.78
C ASP A 111 -14.20 -13.12 4.25
N ASP A 112 -13.66 -13.56 3.11
CA ASP A 112 -12.32 -13.21 2.63
C ASP A 112 -12.31 -12.42 1.30
N VAL A 113 -13.47 -12.07 0.73
CA VAL A 113 -13.58 -11.39 -0.59
C VAL A 113 -13.26 -9.88 -0.53
N SER A 114 -12.87 -9.36 0.64
CA SER A 114 -12.59 -7.93 0.83
C SER A 114 -11.18 -7.51 0.41
N THR A 115 -10.27 -8.44 0.08
CA THR A 115 -8.87 -8.15 -0.31
C THR A 115 -8.67 -8.12 -1.83
N PHE A 116 -7.52 -7.62 -2.31
CA PHE A 116 -7.22 -7.61 -3.75
C PHE A 116 -6.76 -8.98 -4.29
N VAL A 117 -6.35 -9.88 -3.39
CA VAL A 117 -5.87 -11.23 -3.72
C VAL A 117 -6.90 -12.06 -4.52
N PRO A 118 -8.17 -12.20 -4.07
CA PRO A 118 -9.19 -12.95 -4.80
C PRO A 118 -9.66 -12.26 -6.08
N GLU A 119 -9.47 -10.95 -6.21
CA GLU A 119 -9.89 -10.21 -7.41
C GLU A 119 -8.98 -10.49 -8.61
N TRP A 120 -7.68 -10.70 -8.37
CA TRP A 120 -6.69 -10.96 -9.41
C TRP A 120 -6.07 -12.36 -9.34
N ASP A 121 -6.67 -13.28 -8.58
CA ASP A 121 -6.22 -14.66 -8.40
C ASP A 121 -4.73 -14.78 -8.03
N LEU A 122 -4.30 -13.98 -7.05
CA LEU A 122 -2.90 -13.92 -6.58
C LEU A 122 -2.59 -15.01 -5.54
N VAL A 123 -2.93 -16.25 -5.88
CA VAL A 123 -2.74 -17.44 -5.02
C VAL A 123 -1.85 -18.47 -5.71
N CYS A 124 -1.43 -19.51 -4.97
CA CYS A 124 -0.58 -20.59 -5.48
C CYS A 124 0.70 -20.06 -6.16
N GLU A 125 0.91 -20.34 -7.45
CA GLU A 125 2.07 -19.88 -8.21
C GLU A 125 2.17 -18.36 -8.31
N ARG A 126 1.06 -17.64 -8.19
CA ARG A 126 0.99 -16.17 -8.26
C ARG A 126 1.00 -15.49 -6.90
N ARG A 127 1.16 -16.24 -5.81
CA ARG A 127 1.18 -15.70 -4.45
C ARG A 127 2.25 -14.62 -4.24
N TYR A 128 3.41 -14.79 -4.87
CA TYR A 128 4.52 -13.83 -4.77
C TYR A 128 4.15 -12.43 -5.28
N LEU A 129 3.16 -12.31 -6.16
CA LEU A 129 2.69 -11.02 -6.66
C LEU A 129 2.02 -10.20 -5.54
N SER A 130 1.36 -10.82 -4.56
CA SER A 130 0.83 -10.05 -3.43
C SER A 130 1.96 -9.28 -2.72
N ASP A 131 3.08 -9.95 -2.44
CA ASP A 131 4.26 -9.36 -1.80
C ASP A 131 5.05 -8.41 -2.72
N ALA A 132 5.02 -8.66 -4.03
CA ALA A 132 5.65 -7.81 -5.04
C ALA A 132 5.08 -6.39 -5.03
N SER A 133 3.79 -6.23 -4.69
CA SER A 133 3.14 -4.91 -4.63
C SER A 133 3.80 -3.98 -3.60
N GLN A 134 4.10 -4.49 -2.41
CA GLN A 134 4.84 -3.74 -1.39
C GLN A 134 6.28 -3.47 -1.83
N THR A 135 6.91 -4.46 -2.44
CA THR A 135 8.29 -4.33 -2.93
C THR A 135 8.40 -3.20 -3.95
N ILE A 136 7.50 -3.16 -4.93
CA ILE A 136 7.45 -2.12 -5.96
C ILE A 136 7.21 -0.74 -5.34
N TYR A 137 6.31 -0.64 -4.35
CA TYR A 137 6.11 0.62 -3.62
C TYR A 137 7.39 1.11 -2.95
N VAL A 138 8.14 0.23 -2.26
CA VAL A 138 9.42 0.57 -1.61
C VAL A 138 10.51 0.89 -2.64
N VAL A 139 10.57 0.19 -3.76
CA VAL A 139 11.50 0.55 -4.86
C VAL A 139 11.18 1.94 -5.38
N GLY A 140 9.89 2.29 -5.52
CA GLY A 140 9.46 3.65 -5.83
C GLY A 140 9.99 4.67 -4.83
N GLN A 141 9.89 4.38 -3.53
CA GLN A 141 10.47 5.23 -2.48
C GLN A 141 11.97 5.47 -2.67
N MET A 142 12.75 4.43 -2.97
CA MET A 142 14.19 4.56 -3.22
C MET A 142 14.49 5.51 -4.38
N VAL A 143 13.72 5.43 -5.47
CA VAL A 143 13.81 6.36 -6.60
C VAL A 143 13.44 7.79 -6.17
N GLY A 144 12.38 7.93 -5.36
CA GLY A 144 11.93 9.21 -4.81
C GLY A 144 12.96 9.94 -3.96
N VAL A 145 13.83 9.21 -3.24
CA VAL A 145 14.95 9.82 -2.49
C VAL A 145 15.92 10.52 -3.44
N LEU A 146 16.18 9.98 -4.63
CA LEU A 146 17.05 10.63 -5.61
C LEU A 146 16.45 11.96 -6.10
N LEU A 147 15.12 12.08 -6.14
CA LEU A 147 14.42 13.31 -6.51
C LEU A 147 14.61 14.44 -5.49
N THR A 148 14.97 14.15 -4.23
CA THR A 148 15.22 15.20 -3.22
C THR A 148 16.36 16.13 -3.62
N ARG A 149 17.38 15.63 -4.34
CA ARG A 149 18.49 16.46 -4.84
C ARG A 149 18.04 17.53 -5.83
N PHE A 150 16.97 17.27 -6.59
CA PHE A 150 16.38 18.26 -7.50
C PHE A 150 15.61 19.35 -6.75
N ALA A 151 15.21 19.10 -5.51
CA ALA A 151 14.54 20.09 -4.67
C ALA A 151 15.49 21.21 -4.21
N ASP A 152 16.78 20.94 -4.11
CA ASP A 152 17.78 21.97 -3.79
C ASP A 152 17.99 22.95 -4.94
N THR A 153 17.75 22.53 -6.20
CA THR A 153 17.91 23.38 -7.39
C THR A 153 16.62 24.09 -7.82
N HIS A 154 15.47 23.44 -7.73
CA HIS A 154 14.17 23.99 -8.17
C HIS A 154 13.36 24.63 -7.02
N GLY A 155 13.86 24.55 -5.79
CA GLY A 155 13.20 25.04 -4.59
C GLY A 155 12.39 23.96 -3.89
N ARG A 156 12.69 23.75 -2.61
CA ARG A 156 12.10 22.69 -1.77
C ARG A 156 10.59 22.80 -1.62
N ARG A 157 10.05 24.02 -1.57
CA ARG A 157 8.60 24.26 -1.51
C ARG A 157 7.88 23.76 -2.76
N PHE A 158 8.41 24.09 -3.94
CA PHE A 158 7.79 23.72 -5.20
C PHE A 158 7.76 22.19 -5.35
N MET A 159 8.91 21.54 -5.13
CA MET A 159 8.99 20.08 -5.18
C MET A 159 8.09 19.41 -4.14
N TYR A 160 8.00 19.94 -2.93
CA TYR A 160 7.09 19.40 -1.91
C TYR A 160 5.62 19.43 -2.34
N LEU A 161 5.15 20.53 -2.93
CA LEU A 161 3.77 20.65 -3.41
C LEU A 161 3.50 19.70 -4.57
N VAL A 162 4.43 19.62 -5.54
CA VAL A 162 4.31 18.72 -6.70
C VAL A 162 4.28 17.26 -6.24
N SER A 163 5.20 16.84 -5.39
CA SER A 163 5.24 15.49 -4.83
C SER A 163 3.96 15.18 -4.03
N SER A 164 3.46 16.13 -3.24
CA SER A 164 2.23 15.92 -2.46
C SER A 164 1.00 15.76 -3.36
N LEU A 165 0.92 16.52 -4.46
CA LEU A 165 -0.17 16.40 -5.43
C LEU A 165 -0.08 15.07 -6.18
N LEU A 166 1.10 14.72 -6.71
CA LEU A 166 1.28 13.50 -7.49
C LEU A 166 1.06 12.24 -6.66
N SER A 167 1.54 12.21 -5.42
CA SER A 167 1.25 11.10 -4.50
C SER A 167 -0.25 10.98 -4.19
N CYS A 168 -0.96 12.11 -3.99
CA CYS A 168 -2.40 12.11 -3.78
C CYS A 168 -3.17 11.55 -4.98
N PHE A 169 -2.90 12.04 -6.19
CA PHE A 169 -3.55 11.57 -7.41
C PHE A 169 -3.25 10.09 -7.68
N ALA A 170 -1.98 9.68 -7.58
CA ALA A 170 -1.57 8.29 -7.78
C ALA A 170 -2.24 7.36 -6.77
N SER A 171 -2.27 7.75 -5.50
CA SER A 171 -2.89 6.97 -4.44
C SER A 171 -4.39 6.79 -4.65
N ILE A 172 -5.13 7.86 -4.98
CA ILE A 172 -6.56 7.76 -5.28
C ILE A 172 -6.79 6.87 -6.51
N SER A 173 -5.97 7.04 -7.56
CA SER A 173 -6.09 6.24 -8.78
C SER A 173 -5.90 4.73 -8.56
N SER A 174 -5.08 4.34 -7.56
CA SER A 174 -4.84 2.93 -7.23
C SER A 174 -6.11 2.19 -6.81
N GLY A 175 -7.07 2.87 -6.17
CA GLY A 175 -8.37 2.29 -5.79
C GLY A 175 -9.31 2.05 -6.98
N PHE A 176 -9.03 2.68 -8.13
CA PHE A 176 -9.80 2.51 -9.37
C PHE A 176 -9.09 1.60 -10.39
N ALA A 177 -7.97 0.98 -10.02
CA ALA A 177 -7.22 0.10 -10.90
C ALA A 177 -8.08 -1.07 -11.39
N THR A 178 -8.15 -1.26 -12.71
CA THR A 178 -8.92 -2.35 -13.31
C THR A 178 -8.14 -3.67 -13.37
N ASN A 179 -6.81 -3.56 -13.43
CA ASN A 179 -5.88 -4.70 -13.52
C ASN A 179 -4.74 -4.52 -12.52
N TYR A 180 -4.12 -5.62 -12.11
CA TYR A 180 -3.02 -5.65 -11.17
C TYR A 180 -1.80 -4.80 -11.62
N GLU A 181 -1.48 -4.77 -12.91
CA GLU A 181 -0.37 -3.94 -13.44
C GLU A 181 -0.59 -2.44 -13.25
N ILE A 182 -1.83 -1.96 -13.40
CA ILE A 182 -2.17 -0.55 -13.19
C ILE A 182 -2.06 -0.21 -11.70
N TYR A 183 -2.49 -1.13 -10.84
CA TYR A 183 -2.34 -1.00 -9.39
C TYR A 183 -0.85 -0.91 -9.00
N LEU A 184 0.00 -1.76 -9.57
CA LEU A 184 1.45 -1.71 -9.35
C LEU A 184 2.07 -0.40 -9.82
N ALA A 185 1.72 0.09 -11.01
CA ALA A 185 2.22 1.36 -11.52
C ALA A 185 1.79 2.54 -10.62
N ALA A 186 0.53 2.55 -10.17
CA ALA A 186 0.03 3.56 -9.24
C ALA A 186 0.76 3.50 -7.89
N ASN A 187 1.01 2.31 -7.35
CA ASN A 187 1.78 2.12 -6.12
C ASN A 187 3.23 2.59 -6.28
N PHE A 188 3.88 2.28 -7.40
CA PHE A 188 5.23 2.74 -7.70
C PHE A 188 5.31 4.27 -7.70
N ILE A 189 4.40 4.93 -8.41
CA ILE A 189 4.32 6.40 -8.48
C ILE A 189 4.02 6.98 -7.10
N THR A 190 3.08 6.39 -6.35
CA THR A 190 2.76 6.82 -4.98
C THR A 190 4.00 6.73 -4.09
N GLY A 191 4.74 5.62 -4.15
CA GLY A 191 5.98 5.40 -3.40
C GLY A 191 7.05 6.46 -3.70
N ILE A 192 7.27 6.81 -4.97
CA ILE A 192 8.20 7.86 -5.39
C ILE A 192 7.90 9.18 -4.67
N PHE A 193 6.65 9.62 -4.75
CA PHE A 193 6.29 10.97 -4.34
C PHE A 193 5.96 11.10 -2.86
N VAL A 194 5.39 10.07 -2.22
CA VAL A 194 4.98 10.13 -0.82
C VAL A 194 6.17 10.22 0.14
N LEU A 195 7.22 9.44 -0.10
CA LEU A 195 8.44 9.51 0.72
C LEU A 195 9.17 10.83 0.47
N ASN A 196 9.22 11.29 -0.79
CA ASN A 196 9.83 12.56 -1.15
C ASN A 196 9.13 13.73 -0.42
N SER A 197 7.80 13.75 -0.40
CA SER A 197 7.03 14.75 0.36
C SER A 197 7.33 14.71 1.86
N TYR A 198 7.40 13.53 2.47
CA TYR A 198 7.76 13.36 3.88
C TYR A 198 9.15 13.91 4.18
N GLN A 199 10.15 13.59 3.36
CA GLN A 199 11.53 14.05 3.54
C GLN A 199 11.64 15.58 3.40
N LEU A 200 11.02 16.16 2.37
CA LEU A 200 11.01 17.61 2.17
C LEU A 200 10.30 18.33 3.31
N ALA A 201 9.20 17.78 3.83
CA ALA A 201 8.51 18.32 5.00
C ALA A 201 9.40 18.30 6.25
N GLY A 202 10.08 17.18 6.52
CA GLY A 202 11.01 17.06 7.64
C GLY A 202 12.13 18.09 7.58
N ILE A 203 12.73 18.28 6.40
CA ILE A 203 13.75 19.31 6.18
C ILE A 203 13.19 20.70 6.45
N MET A 204 12.03 21.06 5.87
CA MET A 204 11.41 22.37 6.08
C MET A 204 11.07 22.64 7.56
N VAL A 205 10.66 21.62 8.31
CA VAL A 205 10.41 21.74 9.75
C VAL A 205 11.70 22.02 10.51
N LEU A 206 12.80 21.34 10.17
CA LEU A 206 14.11 21.57 10.82
C LEU A 206 14.67 22.97 10.55
N GLU A 207 14.38 23.55 9.39
CA GLU A 207 14.75 24.93 9.07
C GLU A 207 14.01 25.97 9.89
N MET A 208 12.81 25.60 10.38
CA MET A 208 11.99 26.46 11.23
C MET A 208 12.35 26.34 12.71
N MET A 209 13.38 25.56 13.06
CA MET A 209 13.77 25.29 14.44
C MET A 209 15.16 25.85 14.76
N PRO A 210 15.32 26.52 15.91
CA PRO A 210 16.65 26.87 16.42
C PRO A 210 17.45 25.60 16.73
N LYS A 211 18.78 25.64 16.61
CA LYS A 211 19.66 24.46 16.78
C LYS A 211 19.39 23.72 18.10
N SER A 212 19.18 24.45 19.19
CA SER A 212 18.91 23.91 20.52
C SER A 212 17.62 23.09 20.65
N ARG A 213 16.69 23.18 19.70
CA ARG A 213 15.37 22.53 19.73
C ARG A 213 15.13 21.57 18.56
N ARG A 214 16.14 21.29 17.73
CA ARG A 214 16.01 20.43 16.54
C ARG A 214 15.62 18.98 16.84
N ALA A 215 15.80 18.51 18.07
CA ALA A 215 15.33 17.19 18.49
C ALA A 215 13.79 17.09 18.65
N LEU A 216 13.09 18.20 18.89
CA LEU A 216 11.64 18.19 19.12
C LEU A 216 10.83 17.70 17.90
N PRO A 217 11.07 18.21 16.67
CA PRO A 217 10.38 17.69 15.49
C PRO A 217 10.49 16.18 15.31
N GLU A 218 11.69 15.63 15.48
CA GLU A 218 11.95 14.21 15.30
C GLU A 218 11.18 13.37 16.33
N GLN A 219 11.19 13.79 17.60
CA GLN A 219 10.41 13.13 18.66
C GLN A 219 8.91 13.15 18.37
N VAL A 220 8.37 14.30 17.93
CA VAL A 220 6.96 14.44 17.57
C VAL A 220 6.61 13.56 16.37
N GLN A 221 7.47 13.49 15.35
CA GLN A 221 7.28 12.62 14.19
C GLN A 221 7.26 11.14 14.59
N SER A 222 8.11 10.71 15.52
CA SER A 222 8.14 9.33 16.02
C SER A 222 6.85 8.94 16.76
N VAL A 223 6.34 9.83 17.61
CA VAL A 223 5.04 9.63 18.29
C VAL A 223 3.90 9.60 17.27
N LEU A 224 3.90 10.52 16.29
CA LEU A 224 2.90 10.55 15.22
C LEU A 224 2.94 9.31 14.35
N TRP A 225 4.12 8.75 14.08
CA TRP A 225 4.26 7.50 13.33
C TRP A 225 3.50 6.37 14.03
N SER A 226 3.76 6.20 15.33
CA SER A 226 3.11 5.17 16.15
C SER A 226 1.59 5.40 16.25
N ALA A 227 1.16 6.65 16.44
CA ALA A 227 -0.26 7.01 16.47
C ALA A 227 -0.95 6.73 15.11
N SER A 228 -0.25 6.96 14.00
CA SER A 228 -0.77 6.70 12.65
C SER A 228 -0.94 5.21 12.36
N LEU A 229 -0.06 4.36 12.90
CA LEU A 229 -0.22 2.91 12.85
C LEU A 229 -1.47 2.45 13.61
N LEU A 230 -1.69 2.99 14.82
CA LEU A 230 -2.90 2.69 15.60
C LEU A 230 -4.17 3.15 14.87
N LEU A 231 -4.14 4.34 14.26
CA LEU A 231 -5.23 4.85 13.44
C LEU A 231 -5.49 3.94 12.24
N LEU A 232 -4.44 3.47 11.56
CA LEU A 232 -4.55 2.54 10.44
C LEU A 232 -5.21 1.22 10.86
N CYS A 233 -4.77 0.63 11.97
CA CYS A 233 -5.38 -0.59 12.53
C CYS A 233 -6.86 -0.39 12.85
N PHE A 234 -7.21 0.77 13.43
CA PHE A 234 -8.59 1.13 13.73
C PHE A 234 -9.45 1.27 12.47
N LEU A 235 -8.94 1.98 11.45
CA LEU A 235 -9.62 2.11 10.16
C LEU A 235 -9.80 0.75 9.49
N ALA A 236 -8.75 -0.07 9.45
CA ALA A 236 -8.80 -1.42 8.88
C ALA A 236 -9.83 -2.32 9.59
N PHE A 237 -9.98 -2.20 10.91
CA PHE A 237 -10.99 -2.94 11.67
C PHE A 237 -12.42 -2.54 11.27
N ILE A 238 -12.69 -1.24 11.13
CA ILE A 238 -14.01 -0.73 10.74
C ILE A 238 -14.32 -1.09 9.28
N THR A 239 -13.33 -1.02 8.40
CA THR A 239 -13.51 -1.24 6.97
C THR A 239 -13.30 -2.70 6.54
N ARG A 240 -13.20 -3.66 7.48
CA ARG A 240 -12.92 -5.08 7.17
C ARG A 240 -13.90 -5.74 6.20
N HIS A 241 -15.15 -5.24 6.19
CA HIS A 241 -16.24 -5.74 5.35
C HIS A 241 -16.38 -4.99 4.03
N LEU A 242 -15.66 -3.87 3.86
CA LEU A 242 -15.65 -3.12 2.61
C LEU A 242 -14.66 -3.75 1.64
N SER A 243 -14.94 -3.65 0.34
CA SER A 243 -13.95 -3.99 -0.69
C SER A 243 -12.69 -3.15 -0.51
N TRP A 244 -11.52 -3.77 -0.70
CA TRP A 244 -10.20 -3.14 -0.63
C TRP A 244 -10.11 -1.85 -1.46
N ARG A 245 -10.86 -1.74 -2.57
CA ARG A 245 -10.90 -0.53 -3.40
C ARG A 245 -11.38 0.68 -2.60
N TYR A 246 -12.45 0.52 -1.83
CA TYR A 246 -12.95 1.58 -0.94
C TYR A 246 -12.00 1.86 0.21
N VAL A 247 -11.41 0.81 0.79
CA VAL A 247 -10.38 0.96 1.84
C VAL A 247 -9.23 1.82 1.31
N GLN A 248 -8.70 1.50 0.13
CA GLN A 248 -7.62 2.23 -0.50
C GLN A 248 -7.98 3.71 -0.75
N VAL A 249 -9.20 4.00 -1.21
CA VAL A 249 -9.67 5.38 -1.39
C VAL A 249 -9.80 6.11 -0.05
N ILE A 250 -10.36 5.48 0.98
CA ILE A 250 -10.49 6.06 2.34
C ILE A 250 -9.11 6.37 2.92
N LEU A 251 -8.16 5.44 2.80
CA LEU A 251 -6.78 5.63 3.24
C LEU A 251 -6.09 6.74 2.43
N SER A 252 -6.41 6.87 1.15
CA SER A 252 -5.95 7.98 0.30
C SER A 252 -6.52 9.34 0.72
N LEU A 253 -7.63 9.43 1.45
CA LEU A 253 -8.10 10.72 1.98
C LEU A 253 -7.08 11.34 2.94
N THR A 254 -6.20 10.56 3.55
CA THR A 254 -5.11 11.08 4.39
C THR A 254 -4.14 11.98 3.61
N THR A 255 -4.05 11.88 2.28
CA THR A 255 -3.21 12.75 1.44
C THR A 255 -3.90 14.08 1.07
N LEU A 256 -5.18 14.28 1.40
CA LEU A 256 -5.91 15.51 1.09
C LEU A 256 -5.40 16.75 1.84
N TYR A 257 -4.49 16.60 2.82
CA TYR A 257 -3.81 17.74 3.42
C TYR A 257 -3.16 18.65 2.37
N VAL A 258 -2.82 18.11 1.19
CA VAL A 258 -2.27 18.86 0.05
C VAL A 258 -3.12 20.07 -0.34
N VAL A 259 -4.44 20.02 -0.16
CA VAL A 259 -5.35 21.14 -0.48
C VAL A 259 -5.10 22.35 0.42
N PHE A 260 -4.70 22.12 1.67
CA PHE A 260 -4.43 23.18 2.64
C PHE A 260 -3.01 23.77 2.52
N GLN A 261 -2.10 23.08 1.82
CA GLN A 261 -0.69 23.49 1.72
C GLN A 261 -0.44 24.80 0.96
N PRO A 262 -1.06 25.08 -0.22
CA PRO A 262 -0.81 26.31 -0.95
C PRO A 262 -1.14 27.57 -0.12
N CYS A 263 -2.15 27.48 0.74
CA CYS A 263 -2.61 28.55 1.61
C CYS A 263 -1.67 28.78 2.81
N CYS A 264 -1.20 27.71 3.45
CA CYS A 264 -0.36 27.81 4.66
C CYS A 264 1.12 28.01 4.38
N VAL A 265 1.60 27.68 3.17
CA VAL A 265 3.01 27.84 2.78
C VAL A 265 3.25 29.19 2.10
N LYS A 266 2.38 30.21 2.23
CA LYS A 266 2.71 31.56 1.73
C LYS A 266 3.91 32.14 2.48
N SER A 267 4.96 32.49 1.74
CA SER A 267 6.03 33.41 2.15
C SER A 267 5.49 34.81 2.26
#